data_AF-A0A550BW35-F1
#
_entry.id   AF-A0A550BW35-F1
#
_cell.length_a   1.000
_cell.length_b   1.000
_cell.length_c   1.000
_cell.angle_alpha   90.00
_cell.angle_beta   90.00
_cell.angle_gamma   90.00
#
_symmetry.space_group_name_H-M   'P 1'
#
loop_
_entity.id
_entity.type
_entity.pdbx_description
1 polymer ?
#
loop_
_entity_poly.entity_id
_entity_poly.type
_entity_poly.pdbx_seq_one_letter_code
_entity_poly.pdbx_strand_id
1 'polypeptide(L)'
;MSDRTRRGHTILSSRVTSSKETDVLRSKLLHVFNGLPVPLRKRSCLEIKAILDRGRAFPLLTQEYSLSSLDESDRQLGGPFVKAVTNELHALTLLYDVCEYKEYHPLASYSPVSLEDIFRWLDFLHPMNGRLLPTPTTSDYIEILVKVELLLEYLFRSPNDVLVDYLCDNTHSMRMIIDLWLHYHCYVSPKSRYAQVLAFGLSRAASLLHQDLGRVTGGQEVFAEQLLALEAHSRRRVLRCLAMHSRFLQQLRNLEFRYEKIWKMYFVFVSDVLHLTKFHAVIAPKAFVDAFNSGLLHITRFPEKQGMNDGASIAFGALRSLFHVINLRRLIARGMFPVLVKCERTWSRGLTLEGHGCDMTFGDQLSFRLVAVSVLRAFHARHSDLLQPVVRDTFIEDRFKGLLGVYRTIWPQYLHLRETQSWKWNIPCANRSESAQHEPNVRACAQCGRVFYCSKRCQREHWREKHREECTRSYGIWGYRGQLTLEDAVFCIMLAQYSLRRDRNQIKQELTERMSEWKAESSSE
;
A
#
# COMPACT_ATOMS: atom_id res chain seq x y z
N MET A 1 -16.66 -56.06 -17.05
CA MET A 1 -17.13 -54.74 -16.57
C MET A 1 -16.08 -53.64 -16.82
N SER A 2 -15.49 -53.55 -18.02
CA SER A 2 -14.39 -52.61 -18.33
C SER A 2 -14.64 -51.71 -19.56
N ASP A 3 -15.88 -51.66 -20.08
CA ASP A 3 -16.16 -51.02 -21.39
C ASP A 3 -17.24 -49.93 -21.36
N ARG A 4 -17.69 -49.51 -20.16
CA ARG A 4 -18.69 -48.44 -19.99
C ARG A 4 -18.12 -47.07 -19.64
N THR A 5 -16.82 -46.95 -19.32
CA THR A 5 -16.19 -45.67 -18.93
C THR A 5 -15.62 -44.86 -20.11
N ARG A 6 -15.52 -45.43 -21.32
CA ARG A 6 -14.98 -44.69 -22.48
C ARG A 6 -16.00 -43.87 -23.29
N ARG A 7 -17.30 -44.09 -23.15
CA ARG A 7 -18.34 -43.37 -23.92
C ARG A 7 -18.76 -42.01 -23.34
N GLY A 8 -18.27 -41.63 -22.16
CA GLY A 8 -18.58 -40.33 -21.54
C GLY A 8 -17.70 -39.16 -22.02
N HIS A 9 -16.48 -39.43 -22.51
CA HIS A 9 -15.51 -38.37 -22.81
C HIS A 9 -15.70 -37.70 -24.18
N THR A 10 -16.37 -38.35 -25.13
CA THR A 10 -16.51 -37.82 -26.50
C THR A 10 -17.63 -36.78 -26.67
N ILE A 11 -18.47 -36.55 -25.65
CA ILE A 11 -19.67 -35.69 -25.77
C ILE A 11 -19.37 -34.20 -25.48
N LEU A 12 -18.27 -33.88 -24.81
CA LEU A 12 -17.95 -32.49 -24.43
C LEU A 12 -17.42 -31.65 -25.60
N SER A 13 -16.53 -32.21 -26.43
CA SER A 13 -15.85 -31.48 -27.51
C SER A 13 -16.80 -30.95 -28.61
N SER A 14 -17.89 -31.66 -28.93
CA SER A 14 -18.82 -31.22 -29.98
C SER A 14 -19.94 -30.28 -29.50
N ARG A 15 -19.93 -29.87 -28.22
CA ARG A 15 -21.04 -29.10 -27.59
C ARG A 15 -20.63 -27.80 -26.94
N VAL A 16 -19.38 -27.38 -27.03
CA VAL A 16 -18.92 -26.10 -26.47
C VAL A 16 -19.29 -24.93 -27.40
N THR A 17 -20.58 -24.77 -27.67
CA THR A 17 -21.11 -23.47 -28.07
C THR A 17 -21.78 -22.90 -26.83
N SER A 18 -21.45 -21.64 -26.49
CA SER A 18 -22.31 -20.81 -25.63
C SER A 18 -23.77 -21.15 -25.94
N SER A 19 -24.55 -21.51 -24.93
CA SER A 19 -25.96 -21.81 -25.15
C SER A 19 -26.57 -20.62 -25.88
N LYS A 20 -27.32 -20.86 -26.96
CA LYS A 20 -28.08 -19.80 -27.64
C LYS A 20 -28.91 -19.00 -26.62
N GLU A 21 -29.34 -19.63 -25.53
CA GLU A 21 -30.03 -18.97 -24.42
C GLU A 21 -29.13 -17.97 -23.67
N THR A 22 -27.85 -18.26 -23.43
CA THR A 22 -26.90 -17.33 -22.78
C THR A 22 -26.64 -16.10 -23.65
N ASP A 23 -26.51 -16.27 -24.97
CA ASP A 23 -26.33 -15.14 -25.89
C ASP A 23 -27.59 -14.27 -25.98
N VAL A 24 -28.77 -14.89 -26.01
CA VAL A 24 -30.05 -14.16 -25.94
C VAL A 24 -30.17 -13.42 -24.61
N LEU A 25 -29.88 -14.10 -23.48
CA LEU A 25 -29.90 -13.50 -22.15
C LEU A 25 -28.99 -12.27 -22.08
N ARG A 26 -27.74 -12.40 -22.53
CA ARG A 26 -26.78 -11.29 -22.58
C ARG A 26 -27.29 -10.13 -23.43
N SER A 27 -27.83 -10.40 -24.62
CA SER A 27 -28.38 -9.36 -25.49
C SER A 27 -29.54 -8.61 -24.82
N LYS A 28 -30.40 -9.32 -24.08
CA LYS A 28 -31.52 -8.70 -23.34
C LYS A 28 -31.03 -7.91 -22.14
N LEU A 29 -30.05 -8.40 -21.41
CA LEU A 29 -29.42 -7.68 -20.30
C LEU A 29 -28.77 -6.37 -20.78
N LEU A 30 -28.01 -6.40 -21.88
CA LEU A 30 -27.44 -5.20 -22.50
C LEU A 30 -28.54 -4.20 -22.90
N HIS A 31 -29.65 -4.69 -23.44
CA HIS A 31 -30.79 -3.84 -23.78
C HIS A 31 -31.41 -3.15 -22.55
N VAL A 32 -31.47 -3.83 -21.41
CA VAL A 32 -31.95 -3.25 -20.13
C VAL A 32 -30.93 -2.26 -19.55
N PHE A 33 -29.64 -2.57 -19.68
CA PHE A 33 -28.53 -1.78 -19.15
C PHE A 33 -28.33 -0.44 -19.89
N ASN A 34 -28.61 -0.38 -21.19
CA ASN A 34 -28.37 0.81 -22.04
C ASN A 34 -29.31 2.01 -21.76
N GLY A 35 -29.91 2.10 -20.57
CA GLY A 35 -30.60 3.31 -20.09
C GLY A 35 -31.91 3.65 -20.79
N LEU A 36 -32.54 2.68 -21.47
CA LEU A 36 -33.84 2.90 -22.10
C LEU A 36 -34.94 3.20 -21.06
N PRO A 37 -36.00 3.96 -21.41
CA PRO A 37 -37.15 4.13 -20.54
C PRO A 37 -37.71 2.80 -20.02
N VAL A 38 -38.07 2.73 -18.74
CA VAL A 38 -38.61 1.53 -18.07
C VAL A 38 -39.68 0.79 -18.89
N PRO A 39 -40.67 1.46 -19.53
CA PRO A 39 -41.70 0.78 -20.31
C PRO A 39 -41.15 -0.06 -21.47
N LEU A 40 -40.08 0.41 -22.13
CA LEU A 40 -39.43 -0.28 -23.24
C LEU A 40 -38.60 -1.48 -22.77
N ARG A 41 -38.14 -1.45 -21.51
CA ARG A 41 -37.35 -2.54 -20.91
C ARG A 41 -38.22 -3.68 -20.36
N LYS A 42 -39.52 -3.45 -20.13
CA LYS A 42 -40.43 -4.43 -19.50
C LYS A 42 -40.47 -5.77 -20.24
N ARG A 43 -40.52 -5.75 -21.58
CA ARG A 43 -40.51 -6.98 -22.39
C ARG A 43 -39.22 -7.78 -22.20
N SER A 44 -38.07 -7.11 -22.27
CA SER A 44 -36.76 -7.75 -22.08
C SER A 44 -36.62 -8.33 -20.67
N CYS A 45 -37.17 -7.67 -19.65
CA CYS A 45 -37.16 -8.19 -18.28
C CYS A 45 -38.00 -9.45 -18.09
N LEU A 46 -39.17 -9.53 -18.73
CA LEU A 46 -39.98 -10.75 -18.73
C LEU A 46 -39.27 -11.90 -19.45
N GLU A 47 -38.58 -11.61 -20.55
CA GLU A 47 -37.79 -12.60 -21.28
C GLU A 47 -36.56 -13.06 -20.46
N ILE A 48 -35.87 -12.15 -19.78
CA ILE A 48 -34.77 -12.48 -18.84
C ILE A 48 -35.29 -13.40 -17.74
N LYS A 49 -36.39 -13.02 -17.07
CA LYS A 49 -37.00 -13.83 -16.02
C LYS A 49 -37.38 -15.22 -16.54
N ALA A 50 -38.02 -15.30 -17.70
CA ALA A 50 -38.40 -16.57 -18.30
C ALA A 50 -37.20 -17.47 -18.64
N ILE A 51 -36.03 -16.91 -18.96
CA ILE A 51 -34.79 -17.68 -19.16
C ILE A 51 -34.26 -18.18 -17.82
N LEU A 52 -34.24 -17.33 -16.79
CA LEU A 52 -33.78 -17.69 -15.45
C LEU A 52 -34.67 -18.76 -14.81
N ASP A 53 -35.99 -18.64 -14.92
CA ASP A 53 -37.00 -19.57 -14.37
C ASP A 53 -36.86 -20.99 -14.92
N ARG A 54 -36.30 -21.15 -16.14
CA ARG A 54 -36.03 -22.48 -16.73
C ARG A 54 -34.86 -23.21 -16.08
N GLY A 55 -34.03 -22.52 -15.28
CA GLY A 55 -32.83 -23.09 -14.66
C GLY A 55 -31.76 -23.52 -15.68
N ARG A 56 -31.80 -22.99 -16.91
CA ARG A 56 -30.85 -23.30 -17.99
C ARG A 56 -29.90 -22.17 -18.31
N ALA A 57 -29.97 -21.07 -17.55
CA ALA A 57 -29.02 -19.98 -17.67
C ALA A 57 -27.66 -20.45 -17.11
N PHE A 58 -26.58 -20.01 -17.75
CA PHE A 58 -25.20 -20.28 -17.30
C PHE A 58 -24.84 -21.77 -17.14
N PRO A 59 -25.15 -22.63 -18.13
CA PRO A 59 -24.88 -24.07 -18.02
C PRO A 59 -23.38 -24.38 -17.88
N LEU A 60 -22.49 -23.56 -18.44
CA LEU A 60 -21.05 -23.79 -18.27
C LEU A 60 -20.62 -23.43 -16.85
N LEU A 61 -21.16 -22.35 -16.28
CA LEU A 61 -20.76 -21.92 -14.94
C LEU A 61 -21.16 -22.93 -13.86
N THR A 62 -22.33 -23.54 -13.99
CA THR A 62 -22.89 -24.51 -13.02
C THR A 62 -22.41 -25.94 -13.22
N GLN A 63 -21.86 -26.27 -14.39
CA GLN A 63 -21.37 -27.62 -14.67
C GLN A 63 -19.97 -27.85 -14.08
N GLU A 64 -19.77 -29.00 -13.44
CA GLU A 64 -18.43 -29.47 -13.08
C GLU A 64 -17.61 -29.72 -14.35
N TYR A 65 -16.43 -29.10 -14.43
CA TYR A 65 -15.46 -29.37 -15.49
C TYR A 65 -14.25 -30.09 -14.92
N SER A 66 -13.66 -30.96 -15.73
CA SER A 66 -12.37 -31.58 -15.42
C SER A 66 -11.30 -31.02 -16.34
N LEU A 67 -10.21 -30.48 -15.77
CA LEU A 67 -9.09 -29.96 -16.58
C LEU A 67 -8.49 -31.02 -17.52
N SER A 68 -8.56 -32.30 -17.13
CA SER A 68 -8.07 -33.41 -17.96
C SER A 68 -8.95 -33.69 -19.19
N SER A 69 -10.16 -33.13 -19.24
CA SER A 69 -11.07 -33.26 -20.38
C SER A 69 -10.95 -32.15 -21.42
N LEU A 70 -10.22 -31.06 -21.10
CA LEU A 70 -10.03 -29.94 -22.03
C LEU A 70 -8.81 -30.20 -22.91
N ASP A 71 -9.00 -30.05 -24.22
CA ASP A 71 -7.87 -30.14 -25.15
C ASP A 71 -7.04 -28.83 -25.15
N GLU A 72 -5.95 -28.82 -25.91
CA GLU A 72 -5.10 -27.64 -26.03
C GLU A 72 -5.85 -26.44 -26.65
N SER A 73 -6.77 -26.69 -27.59
CA SER A 73 -7.54 -25.64 -28.27
C SER A 73 -8.57 -24.99 -27.34
N ASP A 74 -9.16 -25.76 -26.42
CA ASP A 74 -10.07 -25.28 -25.38
C ASP A 74 -9.36 -24.38 -24.37
N ARG A 75 -8.04 -24.55 -24.21
CA ARG A 75 -7.22 -23.78 -23.28
C ARG A 75 -6.57 -22.55 -23.91
N GLN A 76 -6.62 -22.39 -25.23
CA GLN A 76 -6.00 -21.25 -25.91
C GLN A 76 -6.65 -19.91 -25.51
N LEU A 77 -5.83 -18.87 -25.36
CA LEU A 77 -6.29 -17.50 -25.17
C LEU A 77 -7.11 -17.06 -26.39
N GLY A 78 -8.44 -17.06 -26.24
CA GLY A 78 -9.38 -16.76 -27.33
C GLY A 78 -9.94 -18.01 -28.03
N GLY A 79 -9.63 -19.20 -27.53
CA GLY A 79 -10.29 -20.46 -27.92
C GLY A 79 -11.80 -20.41 -27.65
N PRO A 80 -12.59 -21.25 -28.34
CA PRO A 80 -14.05 -21.22 -28.28
C PRO A 80 -14.57 -21.45 -26.85
N PHE A 81 -13.95 -22.36 -26.10
CA PHE A 81 -14.29 -22.66 -24.72
C PHE A 81 -14.05 -21.48 -23.77
N VAL A 82 -12.84 -20.90 -23.78
CA VAL A 82 -12.53 -19.70 -22.99
C VAL A 82 -13.47 -18.54 -23.35
N LYS A 83 -13.79 -18.36 -24.63
CA LYS A 83 -14.76 -17.34 -25.07
C LYS A 83 -16.16 -17.61 -24.54
N ALA A 84 -16.62 -18.86 -24.54
CA ALA A 84 -17.93 -19.23 -24.01
C ALA A 84 -18.01 -18.96 -22.50
N VAL A 85 -17.06 -19.47 -21.71
CA VAL A 85 -16.98 -19.25 -20.25
C VAL A 85 -16.93 -17.76 -19.92
N THR A 86 -16.05 -17.00 -20.58
CA THR A 86 -15.94 -15.56 -20.31
C THR A 86 -17.20 -14.79 -20.73
N ASN A 87 -17.92 -15.23 -21.76
CA ASN A 87 -19.20 -14.63 -22.13
C ASN A 87 -20.30 -14.94 -21.11
N GLU A 88 -20.31 -16.13 -20.50
CA GLU A 88 -21.24 -16.47 -19.41
C GLU A 88 -20.96 -15.61 -18.18
N LEU A 89 -19.68 -15.45 -17.77
CA LEU A 89 -19.31 -14.57 -16.66
C LEU A 89 -19.70 -13.10 -16.92
N HIS A 90 -19.54 -12.62 -18.16
CA HIS A 90 -19.98 -11.28 -18.52
C HIS A 90 -21.51 -11.16 -18.48
N ALA A 91 -22.25 -12.16 -18.97
CA ALA A 91 -23.70 -12.16 -18.85
C ALA A 91 -24.16 -12.20 -17.38
N LEU A 92 -23.45 -12.92 -16.50
CA LEU A 92 -23.71 -12.94 -15.07
C LEU A 92 -23.46 -11.56 -14.44
N THR A 93 -22.36 -10.91 -14.82
CA THR A 93 -22.03 -9.54 -14.38
C THR A 93 -23.11 -8.53 -14.80
N LEU A 94 -23.64 -8.66 -16.02
CA LEU A 94 -24.73 -7.80 -16.49
C LEU A 94 -26.05 -8.07 -15.76
N LEU A 95 -26.34 -9.34 -15.40
CA LEU A 95 -27.52 -9.69 -14.61
C LEU A 95 -27.47 -8.99 -13.26
N TYR A 96 -26.33 -9.12 -12.60
CA TYR A 96 -25.98 -8.41 -11.39
C TYR A 96 -26.15 -6.89 -11.53
N ASP A 97 -25.53 -6.24 -12.53
CA ASP A 97 -25.70 -4.80 -12.75
C ASP A 97 -27.17 -4.40 -12.95
N VAL A 98 -27.97 -5.23 -13.65
CA VAL A 98 -29.40 -4.99 -13.83
C VAL A 98 -30.16 -5.09 -12.50
N CYS A 99 -29.77 -6.00 -11.61
CA CYS A 99 -30.42 -6.18 -10.30
C CYS A 99 -30.24 -5.00 -9.33
N GLU A 100 -29.24 -4.14 -9.54
CA GLU A 100 -29.03 -2.92 -8.74
C GLU A 100 -30.11 -1.84 -8.98
N TYR A 101 -30.80 -1.90 -10.12
CA TYR A 101 -31.92 -1.01 -10.39
C TYR A 101 -33.13 -1.46 -9.56
N LYS A 102 -33.72 -0.53 -8.81
CA LYS A 102 -34.86 -0.81 -7.91
C LYS A 102 -36.02 -1.53 -8.61
N GLU A 103 -36.30 -1.18 -9.86
CA GLU A 103 -37.35 -1.81 -10.67
C GLU A 103 -37.09 -3.28 -11.03
N TYR A 104 -35.84 -3.76 -10.89
CA TYR A 104 -35.42 -5.13 -11.24
C TYR A 104 -34.87 -5.91 -10.05
N HIS A 105 -34.97 -5.39 -8.83
CA HIS A 105 -34.59 -6.09 -7.61
C HIS A 105 -35.21 -7.51 -7.46
N PRO A 106 -36.43 -7.82 -7.97
CA PRO A 106 -36.92 -9.20 -7.97
C PRO A 106 -36.09 -10.20 -8.80
N LEU A 107 -35.21 -9.72 -9.69
CA LEU A 107 -34.23 -10.58 -10.38
C LEU A 107 -33.05 -10.92 -9.46
N ALA A 108 -32.78 -10.12 -8.42
CA ALA A 108 -31.69 -10.35 -7.47
C ALA A 108 -31.91 -11.59 -6.60
N SER A 109 -33.16 -12.04 -6.42
CA SER A 109 -33.44 -13.30 -5.72
C SER A 109 -33.00 -14.54 -6.51
N TYR A 110 -32.67 -14.38 -7.80
CA TYR A 110 -32.05 -15.44 -8.58
C TYR A 110 -30.54 -15.31 -8.42
N SER A 111 -29.95 -16.22 -7.65
CA SER A 111 -28.50 -16.46 -7.68
C SER A 111 -28.25 -17.72 -8.51
N PRO A 112 -28.19 -17.62 -9.85
CA PRO A 112 -28.16 -18.79 -10.73
C PRO A 112 -26.82 -19.54 -10.68
N VAL A 113 -25.79 -18.93 -10.08
CA VAL A 113 -24.44 -19.49 -9.98
C VAL A 113 -23.95 -19.26 -8.55
N SER A 114 -23.44 -20.30 -7.91
CA SER A 114 -22.90 -20.19 -6.56
C SER A 114 -21.57 -19.41 -6.54
N LEU A 115 -21.18 -18.86 -5.39
CA LEU A 115 -19.84 -18.26 -5.24
C LEU A 115 -18.74 -19.29 -5.52
N GLU A 116 -18.93 -20.54 -5.09
CA GLU A 116 -18.00 -21.64 -5.36
C GLU A 116 -17.80 -21.85 -6.85
N ASP A 117 -18.89 -21.93 -7.62
CA ASP A 117 -18.83 -22.08 -9.07
C ASP A 117 -18.14 -20.88 -9.74
N ILE A 118 -18.48 -19.65 -9.33
CA ILE A 118 -17.83 -18.43 -9.83
C ILE A 118 -16.32 -18.51 -9.62
N PHE A 119 -15.87 -18.79 -8.38
CA PHE A 119 -14.45 -18.83 -8.06
C PHE A 119 -13.73 -20.03 -8.67
N ARG A 120 -14.39 -21.17 -8.88
CA ARG A 120 -13.85 -22.31 -9.65
C ARG A 120 -13.54 -21.91 -11.10
N TRP A 121 -14.36 -21.05 -11.71
CA TRP A 121 -14.10 -20.54 -13.06
C TRP A 121 -13.10 -19.40 -13.09
N LEU A 122 -13.07 -18.54 -12.06
CA LEU A 122 -11.99 -17.58 -11.92
C LEU A 122 -10.63 -18.30 -11.80
N ASP A 123 -10.56 -19.38 -11.05
CA ASP A 123 -9.36 -20.23 -10.92
C ASP A 123 -8.92 -20.85 -12.24
N PHE A 124 -9.86 -21.23 -13.12
CA PHE A 124 -9.55 -21.63 -14.50
C PHE A 124 -8.94 -20.49 -15.33
N LEU A 125 -9.55 -19.31 -15.25
CA LEU A 125 -9.18 -18.16 -16.08
C LEU A 125 -7.95 -17.39 -15.57
N HIS A 126 -7.54 -17.65 -14.33
CA HIS A 126 -6.51 -16.89 -13.65
C HIS A 126 -5.10 -17.15 -14.23
N PRO A 127 -4.34 -16.11 -14.62
CA PRO A 127 -3.03 -16.27 -15.27
C PRO A 127 -2.01 -17.04 -14.43
N MET A 128 -1.94 -16.79 -13.11
CA MET A 128 -1.00 -17.47 -12.19
C MET A 128 -1.12 -19.01 -12.21
N ASN A 129 -2.29 -19.55 -12.56
CA ASN A 129 -2.54 -20.99 -12.51
C ASN A 129 -2.03 -21.75 -13.75
N GLY A 130 -1.57 -21.05 -14.78
CA GLY A 130 -1.00 -21.68 -15.99
C GLY A 130 -1.99 -22.58 -16.75
N ARG A 131 -3.30 -22.39 -16.54
CA ARG A 131 -4.34 -23.21 -17.17
C ARG A 131 -4.65 -22.74 -18.59
N LEU A 132 -4.47 -21.46 -18.89
CA LEU A 132 -4.65 -20.93 -20.24
C LEU A 132 -3.33 -20.90 -21.01
N LEU A 133 -3.42 -21.17 -22.32
CA LEU A 133 -2.29 -21.24 -23.23
C LEU A 133 -2.27 -20.00 -24.13
N PRO A 134 -1.24 -19.14 -24.04
CA PRO A 134 -1.10 -18.00 -24.95
C PRO A 134 -1.03 -18.45 -26.40
N THR A 135 -1.59 -17.65 -27.31
CA THR A 135 -1.45 -17.89 -28.75
C THR A 135 -0.42 -16.92 -29.35
N PRO A 136 0.16 -17.20 -30.55
CA PRO A 136 1.07 -16.27 -31.21
C PRO A 136 0.47 -14.88 -31.45
N THR A 137 -0.85 -14.80 -31.60
CA THR A 137 -1.59 -13.55 -31.85
C THR A 137 -2.10 -12.86 -30.58
N THR A 138 -2.29 -13.61 -29.49
CA THR A 138 -2.82 -13.12 -28.21
C THR A 138 -1.94 -13.58 -27.07
N SER A 139 -0.95 -12.74 -26.73
CA SER A 139 0.00 -13.02 -25.65
C SER A 139 -0.40 -12.40 -24.31
N ASP A 140 -1.37 -11.48 -24.28
CA ASP A 140 -1.85 -10.84 -23.04
C ASP A 140 -3.26 -11.29 -22.65
N TYR A 141 -3.58 -11.15 -21.36
CA TYR A 141 -4.82 -11.66 -20.77
C TYR A 141 -5.95 -10.62 -20.76
N ILE A 142 -5.79 -9.49 -21.47
CA ILE A 142 -6.63 -8.30 -21.28
C ILE A 142 -8.13 -8.58 -21.50
N GLU A 143 -8.51 -9.29 -22.57
CA GLU A 143 -9.92 -9.51 -22.89
C GLU A 143 -10.65 -10.34 -21.82
N ILE A 144 -9.95 -11.29 -21.22
CA ILE A 144 -10.46 -12.15 -20.14
C ILE A 144 -10.53 -11.33 -18.86
N LEU A 145 -9.44 -10.65 -18.52
CA LEU A 145 -9.31 -9.94 -17.26
C LEU A 145 -10.24 -8.74 -17.16
N VAL A 146 -10.59 -8.06 -18.25
CA VAL A 146 -11.61 -7.00 -18.23
C VAL A 146 -12.97 -7.56 -17.79
N LYS A 147 -13.35 -8.75 -18.26
CA LYS A 147 -14.63 -9.37 -17.87
C LYS A 147 -14.59 -9.87 -16.42
N VAL A 148 -13.46 -10.43 -15.99
CA VAL A 148 -13.23 -10.85 -14.60
C VAL A 148 -13.25 -9.65 -13.66
N GLU A 149 -12.62 -8.54 -14.04
CA GLU A 149 -12.60 -7.31 -13.25
C GLU A 149 -14.00 -6.73 -13.07
N LEU A 150 -14.81 -6.65 -14.12
CA LEU A 150 -16.20 -6.18 -14.01
C LEU A 150 -17.02 -7.04 -13.04
N LEU A 151 -16.84 -8.37 -13.10
CA LEU A 151 -17.49 -9.29 -12.17
C LEU A 151 -17.04 -9.03 -10.72
N LEU A 152 -15.74 -8.90 -10.49
CA LEU A 152 -15.20 -8.61 -9.16
C LEU A 152 -15.65 -7.24 -8.64
N GLU A 153 -15.60 -6.19 -9.46
CA GLU A 153 -16.09 -4.86 -9.11
C GLU A 153 -17.54 -4.92 -8.66
N TYR A 154 -18.37 -5.72 -9.34
CA TYR A 154 -19.77 -5.91 -8.94
C TYR A 154 -19.90 -6.66 -7.62
N LEU A 155 -19.22 -7.80 -7.48
CA LEU A 155 -19.29 -8.64 -6.27
C LEU A 155 -18.95 -7.84 -5.00
N PHE A 156 -18.09 -6.82 -5.10
CA PHE A 156 -17.70 -5.94 -4.00
C PHE A 156 -18.42 -4.59 -3.95
N ARG A 157 -19.30 -4.26 -4.91
CA ARG A 157 -19.97 -2.95 -4.96
C ARG A 157 -20.94 -2.75 -3.80
N SER A 158 -21.61 -3.81 -3.41
CA SER A 158 -22.61 -3.83 -2.35
C SER A 158 -22.09 -4.67 -1.18
N PRO A 159 -22.11 -4.14 0.07
CA PRO A 159 -21.73 -4.90 1.26
C PRO A 159 -22.41 -6.26 1.26
N ASN A 160 -21.61 -7.32 1.13
CA ASN A 160 -22.11 -8.67 1.01
C ASN A 160 -21.39 -9.54 2.04
N ASP A 161 -21.97 -9.61 3.24
CA ASP A 161 -21.42 -10.40 4.34
C ASP A 161 -21.22 -11.86 3.91
N VAL A 162 -22.09 -12.41 3.05
CA VAL A 162 -21.97 -13.76 2.48
C VAL A 162 -20.70 -13.91 1.65
N LEU A 163 -20.32 -12.91 0.85
CA LEU A 163 -19.08 -12.93 0.09
C LEU A 163 -17.86 -12.85 1.02
N VAL A 164 -17.91 -11.98 2.02
CA VAL A 164 -16.80 -11.81 2.97
C VAL A 164 -16.57 -13.09 3.77
N ASP A 165 -17.64 -13.69 4.30
CA ASP A 165 -17.59 -14.97 5.00
C ASP A 165 -17.04 -16.07 4.10
N TYR A 166 -17.55 -16.17 2.87
CA TYR A 166 -17.04 -17.13 1.88
C TYR A 166 -15.53 -16.95 1.62
N LEU A 167 -15.05 -15.70 1.46
CA LEU A 167 -13.63 -15.43 1.19
C LEU A 167 -12.73 -15.72 2.40
N CYS A 168 -13.22 -15.49 3.62
CA CYS A 168 -12.52 -15.87 4.85
C CYS A 168 -12.37 -17.40 4.95
N ASP A 169 -13.42 -18.15 4.61
CA ASP A 169 -13.39 -19.62 4.61
C ASP A 169 -12.59 -20.19 3.43
N ASN A 170 -12.54 -19.46 2.30
CA ASN A 170 -11.88 -19.88 1.06
C ASN A 170 -10.70 -18.97 0.71
N THR A 171 -9.65 -19.02 1.52
CA THR A 171 -8.45 -18.16 1.35
C THR A 171 -7.78 -18.25 -0.04
N HIS A 172 -7.96 -19.36 -0.78
CA HIS A 172 -7.52 -19.47 -2.18
C HIS A 172 -8.24 -18.48 -3.09
N SER A 173 -9.56 -18.37 -2.95
CA SER A 173 -10.39 -17.40 -3.69
C SER A 173 -9.95 -15.96 -3.42
N MET A 174 -9.71 -15.63 -2.15
CA MET A 174 -9.17 -14.32 -1.76
C MET A 174 -7.78 -14.09 -2.37
N ARG A 175 -6.90 -15.08 -2.33
CA ARG A 175 -5.55 -15.00 -2.89
C ARG A 175 -5.56 -14.70 -4.39
N MET A 176 -6.47 -15.28 -5.16
CA MET A 176 -6.60 -14.97 -6.58
C MET A 176 -6.95 -13.51 -6.83
N ILE A 177 -7.88 -12.93 -6.05
CA ILE A 177 -8.25 -11.52 -6.20
C ILE A 177 -7.05 -10.61 -5.89
N ILE A 178 -6.32 -10.93 -4.82
CA ILE A 178 -5.12 -10.19 -4.42
C ILE A 178 -4.04 -10.32 -5.50
N ASP A 179 -3.83 -11.50 -6.08
CA ASP A 179 -2.85 -11.72 -7.14
C ASP A 179 -3.19 -10.97 -8.42
N LEU A 180 -4.44 -11.02 -8.88
CA LEU A 180 -4.88 -10.22 -10.05
C LEU A 180 -4.53 -8.74 -9.86
N TRP A 181 -4.81 -8.19 -8.68
CA TRP A 181 -4.42 -6.81 -8.37
C TRP A 181 -2.91 -6.64 -8.24
N LEU A 182 -2.19 -7.51 -7.52
CA LEU A 182 -0.77 -7.34 -7.25
C LEU A 182 0.09 -7.52 -8.51
N HIS A 183 -0.35 -8.35 -9.45
CA HIS A 183 0.42 -8.78 -10.61
C HIS A 183 -0.22 -8.45 -11.96
N TYR A 184 -1.27 -7.61 -12.05
CA TYR A 184 -1.85 -7.23 -13.37
C TYR A 184 -0.81 -6.68 -14.36
N HIS A 185 0.25 -6.03 -13.86
CA HIS A 185 1.34 -5.50 -14.67
C HIS A 185 2.18 -6.59 -15.36
N CYS A 186 2.09 -7.83 -14.89
CA CYS A 186 2.68 -9.02 -15.52
C CYS A 186 1.71 -9.66 -16.55
N TYR A 187 0.41 -9.41 -16.42
CA TYR A 187 -0.62 -10.09 -17.21
C TYR A 187 -1.09 -9.29 -18.43
N VAL A 188 -0.89 -7.98 -18.40
CA VAL A 188 -1.40 -7.05 -19.42
C VAL A 188 -0.32 -6.12 -19.90
N SER A 189 -0.32 -5.83 -21.20
CA SER A 189 0.54 -4.80 -21.77
C SER A 189 0.01 -3.39 -21.46
N PRO A 190 0.83 -2.45 -20.98
CA PRO A 190 0.40 -1.06 -20.75
C PRO A 190 0.00 -0.33 -22.04
N LYS A 191 0.31 -0.91 -23.21
CA LYS A 191 -0.11 -0.41 -24.53
C LYS A 191 -1.52 -0.85 -24.91
N SER A 192 -2.11 -1.80 -24.18
CA SER A 192 -3.45 -2.31 -24.47
C SER A 192 -4.51 -1.25 -24.22
N ARG A 193 -5.52 -1.17 -25.10
CA ARG A 193 -6.60 -0.17 -25.04
C ARG A 193 -7.36 -0.20 -23.71
N TYR A 194 -7.47 -1.38 -23.09
CA TYR A 194 -8.23 -1.57 -21.86
C TYR A 194 -7.36 -1.65 -20.59
N ALA A 195 -6.04 -1.47 -20.71
CA ALA A 195 -5.12 -1.57 -19.57
C ALA A 195 -5.48 -0.61 -18.43
N GLN A 196 -5.94 0.59 -18.77
CA GLN A 196 -6.36 1.59 -17.78
C GLN A 196 -7.65 1.17 -17.06
N VAL A 197 -8.64 0.65 -17.79
CA VAL A 197 -9.92 0.19 -17.22
C VAL A 197 -9.64 -0.94 -16.24
N LEU A 198 -8.86 -1.93 -16.69
CA LEU A 198 -8.49 -3.07 -15.87
C LEU A 198 -7.75 -2.66 -14.59
N ALA A 199 -6.71 -1.83 -14.71
CA ALA A 199 -5.90 -1.45 -13.56
C ALA A 199 -6.70 -0.59 -12.55
N PHE A 200 -7.64 0.25 -13.02
CA PHE A 200 -8.57 0.97 -12.15
C PHE A 200 -9.49 -0.01 -11.42
N GLY A 201 -10.12 -0.90 -12.17
CA GLY A 201 -11.08 -1.88 -11.70
C GLY A 201 -10.53 -2.85 -10.67
N LEU A 202 -9.39 -3.49 -10.97
CA LEU A 202 -8.72 -4.39 -10.04
C LEU A 202 -8.23 -3.67 -8.78
N SER A 203 -7.74 -2.42 -8.90
CA SER A 203 -7.39 -1.60 -7.73
C SER A 203 -8.60 -1.28 -6.86
N ARG A 204 -9.75 -0.98 -7.49
CA ARG A 204 -11.00 -0.74 -6.78
C ARG A 204 -11.52 -2.01 -6.11
N ALA A 205 -11.55 -3.13 -6.81
CA ALA A 205 -11.98 -4.43 -6.26
C ALA A 205 -11.11 -4.83 -5.05
N ALA A 206 -9.79 -4.73 -5.16
CA ALA A 206 -8.88 -4.98 -4.04
C ALA A 206 -9.11 -4.02 -2.86
N SER A 207 -9.36 -2.72 -3.14
CA SER A 207 -9.67 -1.73 -2.11
C SER A 207 -10.97 -2.04 -1.37
N LEU A 208 -12.02 -2.44 -2.10
CA LEU A 208 -13.30 -2.80 -1.50
C LEU A 208 -13.17 -4.09 -0.68
N LEU A 209 -12.48 -5.11 -1.20
CA LEU A 209 -12.15 -6.32 -0.45
C LEU A 209 -11.45 -6.00 0.87
N HIS A 210 -10.42 -5.14 0.85
CA HIS A 210 -9.71 -4.74 2.07
C HIS A 210 -10.62 -4.01 3.08
N GLN A 211 -11.50 -3.14 2.60
CA GLN A 211 -12.45 -2.40 3.46
C GLN A 211 -13.51 -3.32 4.06
N ASP A 212 -14.09 -4.21 3.26
CA ASP A 212 -15.11 -5.16 3.70
C ASP A 212 -14.52 -6.16 4.71
N LEU A 213 -13.29 -6.65 4.48
CA LEU A 213 -12.57 -7.46 5.46
C LEU A 213 -12.26 -6.71 6.75
N GLY A 214 -12.17 -5.38 6.72
CA GLY A 214 -12.05 -4.55 7.93
C GLY A 214 -13.29 -4.54 8.82
N ARG A 215 -14.44 -5.00 8.31
CA ARG A 215 -15.68 -5.15 9.10
C ARG A 215 -15.71 -6.44 9.89
N VAL A 216 -14.90 -7.43 9.52
CA VAL A 216 -14.82 -8.74 10.19
C VAL A 216 -13.58 -8.78 11.07
N THR A 217 -13.74 -9.23 12.32
CA THR A 217 -12.62 -9.37 13.26
C THR A 217 -11.55 -10.30 12.67
N GLY A 218 -10.32 -9.78 12.51
CA GLY A 218 -9.21 -10.54 11.94
C GLY A 218 -9.15 -10.56 10.40
N GLY A 219 -10.13 -9.97 9.70
CA GLY A 219 -10.19 -10.04 8.24
C GLY A 219 -9.03 -9.32 7.55
N GLN A 220 -8.59 -8.17 8.08
CA GLN A 220 -7.41 -7.46 7.59
C GLN A 220 -6.11 -8.24 7.82
N GLU A 221 -6.00 -8.99 8.91
CA GLU A 221 -4.87 -9.90 9.14
C GLU A 221 -4.85 -11.04 8.13
N VAL A 222 -6.00 -11.65 7.82
CA VAL A 222 -6.12 -12.68 6.78
C VAL A 222 -5.71 -12.10 5.42
N PHE A 223 -6.19 -10.91 5.07
CA PHE A 223 -5.77 -10.19 3.86
C PHE A 223 -4.25 -10.02 3.81
N ALA A 224 -3.64 -9.53 4.89
CA ALA A 224 -2.21 -9.30 4.98
C ALA A 224 -1.40 -10.59 4.85
N GLU A 225 -1.87 -11.70 5.44
CA GLU A 225 -1.22 -13.01 5.32
C GLU A 225 -1.31 -13.55 3.89
N GLN A 226 -2.45 -13.43 3.21
CA GLN A 226 -2.56 -13.86 1.80
C GLN A 226 -1.70 -12.99 0.88
N LEU A 227 -1.67 -11.67 1.09
CA LEU A 227 -0.80 -10.74 0.38
C LEU A 227 0.69 -11.10 0.54
N LEU A 228 1.09 -11.48 1.76
CA LEU A 228 2.45 -11.89 2.03
C LEU A 228 2.77 -13.27 1.46
N ALA A 229 1.84 -14.22 1.52
CA ALA A 229 2.00 -15.57 0.98
C ALA A 229 2.35 -15.56 -0.52
N LEU A 230 1.68 -14.69 -1.30
CA LEU A 230 1.97 -14.48 -2.73
C LEU A 230 3.43 -14.08 -3.00
N GLU A 231 4.06 -13.40 -2.04
CA GLU A 231 5.41 -12.86 -2.17
C GLU A 231 6.41 -13.55 -1.25
N ALA A 232 6.20 -14.86 -0.99
CA ALA A 232 7.04 -15.69 -0.14
C ALA A 232 7.30 -15.06 1.24
N HIS A 233 6.24 -14.50 1.84
CA HIS A 233 6.23 -13.76 3.10
C HIS A 233 7.18 -12.56 3.17
N SER A 234 7.60 -12.02 2.01
CA SER A 234 8.52 -10.89 1.94
C SER A 234 7.78 -9.57 1.70
N ARG A 235 7.62 -8.78 2.77
CA ARG A 235 7.13 -7.39 2.74
C ARG A 235 7.83 -6.52 1.68
N ARG A 236 9.15 -6.72 1.53
CA ARG A 236 9.96 -6.00 0.55
C ARG A 236 9.66 -6.37 -0.90
N ARG A 237 9.15 -7.58 -1.16
CA ARG A 237 8.76 -8.01 -2.50
C ARG A 237 7.38 -7.45 -2.86
N VAL A 238 6.42 -7.47 -1.92
CA VAL A 238 5.14 -6.73 -2.08
C VAL A 238 5.39 -5.26 -2.44
N LEU A 239 6.27 -4.55 -1.71
CA LEU A 239 6.62 -3.17 -2.06
C LEU A 239 7.29 -3.03 -3.44
N ARG A 240 7.99 -4.05 -3.96
CA ARG A 240 8.50 -4.01 -5.34
C ARG A 240 7.38 -4.16 -6.36
N CYS A 241 6.37 -4.99 -6.09
CA CYS A 241 5.21 -5.14 -6.96
C CYS A 241 4.42 -3.82 -7.03
N LEU A 242 4.23 -3.14 -5.90
CA LEU A 242 3.67 -1.77 -5.88
C LEU A 242 4.53 -0.77 -6.69
N ALA A 243 5.86 -0.91 -6.66
CA ALA A 243 6.73 -0.11 -7.51
C ALA A 243 6.49 -0.37 -9.01
N MET A 244 6.20 -1.62 -9.37
CA MET A 244 5.86 -2.00 -10.74
C MET A 244 4.49 -1.47 -11.17
N HIS A 245 3.50 -1.40 -10.26
CA HIS A 245 2.22 -0.72 -10.52
C HIS A 245 2.44 0.73 -10.92
N SER A 246 3.19 1.50 -10.12
CA SER A 246 3.44 2.91 -10.43
C SER A 246 4.11 3.10 -11.81
N ARG A 247 5.06 2.22 -12.16
CA ARG A 247 5.71 2.23 -13.48
C ARG A 247 4.74 1.87 -14.59
N PHE A 248 3.88 0.88 -14.38
CA PHE A 248 2.85 0.50 -15.33
C PHE A 248 1.89 1.67 -15.59
N LEU A 249 1.41 2.33 -14.53
CA LEU A 249 0.50 3.48 -14.63
C LEU A 249 1.11 4.69 -15.36
N GLN A 250 2.43 4.88 -15.26
CA GLN A 250 3.16 5.90 -16.03
C GLN A 250 3.27 5.56 -17.53
N GLN A 251 3.18 4.28 -17.90
CA GLN A 251 3.29 3.82 -19.28
C GLN A 251 1.94 3.76 -20.02
N LEU A 252 0.82 3.89 -19.29
CA LEU A 252 -0.51 3.91 -19.89
C LEU A 252 -0.62 5.05 -20.91
N ARG A 253 -1.12 4.70 -22.10
CA ARG A 253 -1.44 5.65 -23.18
C ARG A 253 -2.92 6.04 -23.13
N ASN A 254 -3.29 7.15 -23.75
CA ASN A 254 -4.67 7.62 -23.92
C ASN A 254 -5.40 7.90 -22.58
N LEU A 255 -5.07 9.03 -21.96
CA LEU A 255 -5.53 9.42 -20.61
C LEU A 255 -6.97 9.96 -20.58
N GLU A 256 -7.89 9.38 -21.36
CA GLU A 256 -9.18 10.02 -21.64
C GLU A 256 -10.24 9.79 -20.56
N PHE A 257 -10.25 8.64 -19.87
CA PHE A 257 -11.31 8.33 -18.88
C PHE A 257 -10.77 7.80 -17.55
N ARG A 258 -11.11 8.47 -16.43
CA ARG A 258 -10.77 8.06 -15.04
C ARG A 258 -9.26 8.02 -14.70
N TYR A 259 -8.40 8.69 -15.47
CA TYR A 259 -6.95 8.65 -15.21
C TYR A 259 -6.54 9.24 -13.85
N GLU A 260 -7.23 10.28 -13.38
CA GLU A 260 -7.01 10.80 -12.02
C GLU A 260 -7.47 9.80 -10.94
N LYS A 261 -8.55 9.06 -11.20
CA LYS A 261 -9.11 8.12 -10.24
C LYS A 261 -8.21 6.91 -10.05
N ILE A 262 -7.56 6.43 -11.10
CA ILE A 262 -6.62 5.29 -10.98
C ILE A 262 -5.39 5.63 -10.13
N TRP A 263 -4.82 6.84 -10.26
CA TRP A 263 -3.71 7.26 -9.41
C TRP A 263 -4.14 7.48 -7.96
N LYS A 264 -5.32 8.09 -7.74
CA LYS A 264 -5.92 8.20 -6.40
C LYS A 264 -6.07 6.81 -5.77
N MET A 265 -6.64 5.85 -6.49
CA MET A 265 -6.84 4.48 -5.99
C MET A 265 -5.53 3.75 -5.74
N TYR A 266 -4.54 3.91 -6.61
CA TYR A 266 -3.21 3.38 -6.37
C TYR A 266 -2.62 3.90 -5.04
N PHE A 267 -2.68 5.21 -4.79
CA PHE A 267 -2.15 5.77 -3.55
C PHE A 267 -2.96 5.42 -2.31
N VAL A 268 -4.30 5.32 -2.41
CA VAL A 268 -5.14 4.77 -1.33
C VAL A 268 -4.67 3.37 -0.98
N PHE A 269 -4.50 2.50 -1.96
CA PHE A 269 -4.13 1.12 -1.68
C PHE A 269 -2.70 0.99 -1.15
N VAL A 270 -1.76 1.78 -1.67
CA VAL A 270 -0.41 1.85 -1.09
C VAL A 270 -0.48 2.33 0.36
N SER A 271 -1.32 3.31 0.68
CA SER A 271 -1.56 3.76 2.05
C SER A 271 -2.06 2.62 2.90
N ASP A 272 -3.14 1.95 2.50
CA ASP A 272 -3.75 0.84 3.23
C ASP A 272 -2.73 -0.26 3.52
N VAL A 273 -1.98 -0.71 2.51
CA VAL A 273 -0.93 -1.74 2.67
C VAL A 273 0.14 -1.30 3.66
N LEU A 274 0.56 -0.04 3.64
CA LEU A 274 1.57 0.47 4.56
C LEU A 274 1.06 0.65 6.00
N HIS A 275 -0.25 0.77 6.20
CA HIS A 275 -0.89 0.82 7.51
C HIS A 275 -1.20 -0.57 8.09
N LEU A 276 -1.13 -1.64 7.29
CA LEU A 276 -1.21 -3.00 7.82
C LEU A 276 -0.10 -3.24 8.86
N THR A 277 -0.47 -3.84 10.00
CA THR A 277 0.45 -4.10 11.12
C THR A 277 1.70 -4.87 10.70
N LYS A 278 1.56 -5.79 9.73
CA LYS A 278 2.68 -6.56 9.17
C LYS A 278 3.70 -5.66 8.47
N PHE A 279 3.30 -4.52 7.91
CA PHE A 279 4.18 -3.57 7.22
C PHE A 279 4.81 -2.51 8.15
N HIS A 280 4.47 -2.52 9.44
CA HIS A 280 5.11 -1.62 10.41
C HIS A 280 6.64 -1.74 10.39
N ALA A 281 7.30 -0.58 10.39
CA ALA A 281 8.76 -0.43 10.33
C ALA A 281 9.44 -1.15 9.15
N VAL A 282 8.72 -1.43 8.06
CA VAL A 282 9.32 -2.03 6.87
C VAL A 282 10.38 -1.10 6.27
N ILE A 283 11.55 -1.64 5.95
CA ILE A 283 12.58 -0.90 5.21
C ILE A 283 12.26 -0.98 3.71
N ALA A 284 11.72 0.10 3.16
CA ALA A 284 11.25 0.20 1.79
C ALA A 284 12.40 -0.01 0.77
N PRO A 285 12.26 -0.91 -0.22
CA PRO A 285 13.25 -1.06 -1.28
C PRO A 285 13.50 0.25 -2.04
N LYS A 286 14.74 0.47 -2.51
CA LYS A 286 15.06 1.65 -3.33
C LYS A 286 14.14 1.78 -4.55
N ALA A 287 13.87 0.67 -5.24
CA ALA A 287 12.98 0.64 -6.39
C ALA A 287 11.57 1.15 -6.09
N PHE A 288 11.04 0.86 -4.89
CA PHE A 288 9.75 1.37 -4.45
C PHE A 288 9.80 2.89 -4.20
N VAL A 289 10.81 3.37 -3.47
CA VAL A 289 11.00 4.81 -3.24
C VAL A 289 11.12 5.57 -4.58
N ASP A 290 11.89 5.02 -5.53
CA ASP A 290 12.09 5.63 -6.84
C ASP A 290 10.77 5.71 -7.64
N ALA A 291 10.02 4.61 -7.67
CA ALA A 291 8.75 4.54 -8.38
C ALA A 291 7.70 5.45 -7.71
N PHE A 292 7.61 5.43 -6.38
CA PHE A 292 6.69 6.27 -5.60
C PHE A 292 6.93 7.76 -5.85
N ASN A 293 8.19 8.22 -5.77
CA ASN A 293 8.56 9.60 -6.10
C ASN A 293 8.22 9.96 -7.55
N SER A 294 8.48 9.03 -8.48
CA SER A 294 8.17 9.24 -9.90
C SER A 294 6.66 9.33 -10.13
N GLY A 295 5.86 8.54 -9.42
CA GLY A 295 4.39 8.61 -9.45
C GLY A 295 3.87 9.95 -8.94
N LEU A 296 4.38 10.43 -7.81
CA LEU A 296 4.07 11.77 -7.29
C LEU A 296 4.45 12.88 -8.29
N LEU A 297 5.65 12.82 -8.87
CA LEU A 297 6.06 13.76 -9.91
C LEU A 297 5.18 13.70 -11.15
N HIS A 298 4.70 12.51 -11.51
CA HIS A 298 3.83 12.32 -12.66
C HIS A 298 2.47 13.00 -12.45
N ILE A 299 1.84 12.82 -11.30
CA ILE A 299 0.52 13.42 -11.02
C ILE A 299 0.58 14.96 -10.96
N THR A 300 1.72 15.56 -10.59
CA THR A 300 1.91 17.03 -10.64
C THR A 300 1.90 17.61 -12.06
N ARG A 301 1.92 16.77 -13.10
CA ARG A 301 1.79 17.22 -14.50
C ARG A 301 0.34 17.52 -14.89
N PHE A 302 -0.62 17.18 -14.03
CA PHE A 302 -2.06 17.35 -14.26
C PHE A 302 -2.70 18.17 -13.13
N PRO A 303 -2.27 19.43 -12.92
CA PRO A 303 -2.75 20.31 -11.84
C PRO A 303 -4.28 20.47 -11.81
N GLU A 304 -4.91 20.46 -12.98
CA GLU A 304 -6.33 20.72 -13.18
C GLU A 304 -7.25 19.57 -12.73
N LYS A 305 -6.67 18.41 -12.43
CA LYS A 305 -7.39 17.19 -12.08
C LYS A 305 -7.47 17.05 -10.56
N GLN A 306 -8.65 17.30 -9.99
CA GLN A 306 -8.85 17.21 -8.54
C GLN A 306 -8.46 15.84 -7.97
N GLY A 307 -8.72 14.75 -8.69
CA GLY A 307 -8.33 13.41 -8.23
C GLY A 307 -6.82 13.23 -8.07
N MET A 308 -6.00 14.01 -8.78
CA MET A 308 -4.55 14.00 -8.63
C MET A 308 -4.10 14.69 -7.34
N ASN A 309 -4.75 15.80 -6.96
CA ASN A 309 -4.48 16.46 -5.68
C ASN A 309 -4.80 15.52 -4.51
N ASP A 310 -5.99 14.91 -4.53
CA ASP A 310 -6.40 13.92 -3.52
C ASP A 310 -5.37 12.77 -3.44
N GLY A 311 -4.94 12.26 -4.60
CA GLY A 311 -3.91 11.23 -4.70
C GLY A 311 -2.57 11.67 -4.09
N ALA A 312 -2.15 12.91 -4.30
CA ALA A 312 -0.94 13.47 -3.70
C ALA A 312 -1.05 13.54 -2.17
N SER A 313 -2.16 14.06 -1.63
CA SER A 313 -2.40 14.13 -0.19
C SER A 313 -2.35 12.75 0.46
N ILE A 314 -3.03 11.77 -0.15
CA ILE A 314 -3.04 10.38 0.32
C ILE A 314 -1.64 9.77 0.25
N ALA A 315 -0.88 10.04 -0.82
CA ALA A 315 0.50 9.58 -0.95
C ALA A 315 1.40 10.14 0.16
N PHE A 316 1.30 11.43 0.49
CA PHE A 316 2.07 12.00 1.60
C PHE A 316 1.62 11.47 2.96
N GLY A 317 0.33 11.16 3.12
CA GLY A 317 -0.19 10.42 4.28
C GLY A 317 0.44 9.03 4.40
N ALA A 318 0.48 8.27 3.30
CA ALA A 318 1.09 6.94 3.25
C ALA A 318 2.59 6.95 3.59
N LEU A 319 3.30 8.03 3.23
CA LEU A 319 4.71 8.17 3.57
C LEU A 319 4.95 8.17 5.09
N ARG A 320 3.99 8.59 5.92
CA ARG A 320 4.13 8.60 7.39
C ARG A 320 4.49 7.22 7.94
N SER A 321 3.86 6.18 7.40
CA SER A 321 4.14 4.78 7.75
C SER A 321 5.56 4.33 7.37
N LEU A 322 6.24 5.10 6.52
CA LEU A 322 7.63 4.90 6.12
C LEU A 322 8.62 5.81 6.85
N PHE A 323 8.26 6.53 7.93
CA PHE A 323 9.14 7.50 8.62
C PHE A 323 10.28 6.89 9.44
N HIS A 324 10.60 5.63 9.18
CA HIS A 324 11.86 5.04 9.59
C HIS A 324 13.03 5.85 9.00
N VAL A 325 14.03 6.20 9.81
CA VAL A 325 15.20 7.03 9.41
C VAL A 325 15.84 6.57 8.10
N ILE A 326 16.08 5.26 7.95
CA ILE A 326 16.60 4.67 6.70
C ILE A 326 15.74 5.00 5.48
N ASN A 327 14.42 4.89 5.59
CA ASN A 327 13.50 5.19 4.49
C ASN A 327 13.46 6.69 4.22
N LEU A 328 13.41 7.52 5.27
CA LEU A 328 13.42 8.98 5.12
C LEU A 328 14.70 9.48 4.44
N ARG A 329 15.86 8.94 4.84
CA ARG A 329 17.13 9.19 4.14
C ARG A 329 17.07 8.81 2.67
N ARG A 330 16.45 7.68 2.32
CA ARG A 330 16.26 7.26 0.93
C ARG A 330 15.32 8.20 0.18
N LEU A 331 14.20 8.59 0.78
CA LEU A 331 13.25 9.53 0.20
C LEU A 331 13.91 10.88 -0.12
N ILE A 332 14.64 11.45 0.85
CA ILE A 332 15.42 12.68 0.66
C ILE A 332 16.49 12.49 -0.43
N ALA A 333 17.26 11.40 -0.35
CA ALA A 333 18.26 11.03 -1.35
C ALA A 333 17.65 10.64 -2.72
N ARG A 334 16.32 10.66 -2.87
CA ARG A 334 15.61 10.51 -4.15
C ARG A 334 14.77 11.74 -4.51
N GLY A 335 14.99 12.85 -3.82
CA GLY A 335 14.45 14.16 -4.19
C GLY A 335 13.03 14.39 -3.70
N MET A 336 12.60 13.72 -2.63
CA MET A 336 11.25 13.87 -2.08
C MET A 336 10.91 15.32 -1.71
N PHE A 337 11.86 16.09 -1.16
CA PHE A 337 11.59 17.49 -0.80
C PHE A 337 11.26 18.36 -2.03
N PRO A 338 12.01 18.32 -3.15
CA PRO A 338 11.59 18.95 -4.40
C PRO A 338 10.21 18.51 -4.90
N VAL A 339 9.86 17.23 -4.75
CA VAL A 339 8.52 16.73 -5.10
C VAL A 339 7.45 17.40 -4.23
N LEU A 340 7.67 17.46 -2.91
CA LEU A 340 6.79 18.14 -1.97
C LEU A 340 6.60 19.62 -2.31
N VAL A 341 7.70 20.36 -2.54
CA VAL A 341 7.66 21.76 -2.96
C VAL A 341 6.83 21.92 -4.23
N LYS A 342 7.04 21.04 -5.22
CA LYS A 342 6.28 21.07 -6.47
C LYS A 342 4.79 20.84 -6.22
N CYS A 343 4.40 19.81 -5.48
CA CYS A 343 3.00 19.54 -5.14
C CYS A 343 2.35 20.73 -4.42
N GLU A 344 3.04 21.31 -3.43
CA GLU A 344 2.55 22.48 -2.68
C GLU A 344 2.36 23.70 -3.59
N ARG A 345 3.25 23.94 -4.56
CA ARG A 345 3.05 25.00 -5.58
C ARG A 345 1.89 24.73 -6.52
N THR A 346 1.71 23.47 -6.89
CA THR A 346 0.71 23.05 -7.87
C THR A 346 -0.71 23.25 -7.32
N TRP A 347 -0.93 22.95 -6.05
CA TRP A 347 -2.29 22.92 -5.49
C TRP A 347 -2.55 23.97 -4.39
N SER A 348 -1.53 24.61 -3.81
CA SER A 348 -1.61 25.77 -2.88
C SER A 348 -2.57 25.67 -1.68
N ARG A 349 -3.22 24.53 -1.45
CA ARG A 349 -4.18 24.31 -0.35
C ARG A 349 -3.53 23.84 0.94
N GLY A 350 -2.22 23.65 0.90
CA GLY A 350 -1.56 22.72 1.78
C GLY A 350 -2.03 21.30 1.53
N LEU A 351 -1.08 20.38 1.49
CA LEU A 351 -1.40 18.96 1.60
C LEU A 351 -1.79 18.70 3.06
N THR A 352 -2.90 19.32 3.50
CA THR A 352 -3.52 19.06 4.79
C THR A 352 -3.98 17.61 4.75
N LEU A 353 -3.53 16.85 5.75
CA LEU A 353 -3.90 15.45 5.91
C LEU A 353 -5.31 15.40 6.52
N GLU A 354 -6.28 15.90 5.77
CA GLU A 354 -7.68 15.87 6.17
C GLU A 354 -8.13 14.41 6.33
N GLY A 355 -8.64 14.06 7.52
CA GLY A 355 -9.21 12.74 7.81
C GLY A 355 -8.53 11.92 8.91
N HIS A 356 -7.38 12.34 9.45
CA HIS A 356 -6.68 11.57 10.51
C HIS A 356 -6.43 12.34 11.82
N GLY A 357 -7.14 13.45 12.05
CA GLY A 357 -7.08 14.19 13.33
C GLY A 357 -5.69 14.72 13.71
N CYS A 358 -4.78 14.83 12.74
CA CYS A 358 -3.40 15.24 12.96
C CYS A 358 -3.03 16.30 11.93
N ASP A 359 -3.04 17.56 12.36
CA ASP A 359 -2.80 18.76 11.54
C ASP A 359 -1.35 18.91 11.04
N MET A 360 -0.47 17.94 11.33
CA MET A 360 0.93 18.01 10.93
C MET A 360 1.14 17.65 9.47
N THR A 361 1.65 18.60 8.70
CA THR A 361 2.06 18.38 7.31
C THR A 361 3.28 17.46 7.23
N PHE A 362 3.56 16.91 6.03
CA PHE A 362 4.82 16.17 5.81
C PHE A 362 6.06 17.05 6.10
N GLY A 363 5.98 18.35 5.83
CA GLY A 363 7.05 19.31 6.12
C GLY A 363 7.34 19.40 7.62
N ASP A 364 6.30 19.45 8.44
CA ASP A 364 6.44 19.47 9.91
C ASP A 364 7.07 18.17 10.41
N GLN A 365 6.59 17.03 9.91
CA GLN A 365 7.16 15.75 10.31
C GLN A 365 8.61 15.60 9.85
N LEU A 366 8.98 16.07 8.66
CA LEU A 366 10.38 16.11 8.22
C LEU A 366 11.22 16.99 9.15
N SER A 367 10.69 18.13 9.59
CA SER A 367 11.38 19.04 10.52
C SER A 367 11.73 18.35 11.84
N PHE A 368 10.78 17.62 12.44
CA PHE A 368 11.01 16.84 13.66
C PHE A 368 12.05 15.75 13.49
N ARG A 369 12.30 15.28 12.26
CA ARG A 369 13.27 14.21 11.96
C ARG A 369 14.65 14.74 11.61
N LEU A 370 14.84 16.04 11.41
CA LEU A 370 16.17 16.63 11.21
C LEU A 370 17.06 16.56 12.45
N VAL A 371 16.53 16.20 13.62
CA VAL A 371 17.34 15.89 14.81
C VAL A 371 18.15 14.61 14.66
N ALA A 372 17.79 13.71 13.74
CA ALA A 372 18.63 12.56 13.41
C ALA A 372 19.71 12.99 12.40
N VAL A 373 20.99 13.01 12.81
CA VAL A 373 22.14 13.43 11.99
C VAL A 373 22.15 12.76 10.62
N SER A 374 21.83 11.49 10.56
CA SER A 374 21.84 10.74 9.30
C SER A 374 20.76 11.22 8.32
N VAL A 375 19.62 11.71 8.81
CA VAL A 375 18.57 12.40 8.04
C VAL A 375 19.04 13.81 7.67
N LEU A 376 19.54 14.56 8.66
CA LEU A 376 20.06 15.92 8.48
C LEU A 376 21.14 15.99 7.39
N ARG A 377 22.10 15.07 7.41
CA ARG A 377 23.17 14.95 6.39
C ARG A 377 22.62 14.60 5.02
N ALA A 378 21.62 13.72 4.96
CA ALA A 378 20.98 13.39 3.69
C ALA A 378 20.24 14.61 3.12
N PHE A 379 19.60 15.41 3.98
CA PHE A 379 18.94 16.66 3.61
C PHE A 379 19.97 17.69 3.13
N HIS A 380 21.02 17.93 3.91
CA HIS A 380 22.08 18.87 3.55
C HIS A 380 22.79 18.50 2.24
N ALA A 381 23.09 17.23 2.01
CA ALA A 381 23.74 16.77 0.78
C ALA A 381 22.94 17.09 -0.50
N ARG A 382 21.62 17.34 -0.37
CA ARG A 382 20.73 17.69 -1.47
C ARG A 382 20.31 19.16 -1.48
N HIS A 383 20.32 19.81 -0.32
CA HIS A 383 19.66 21.08 -0.05
C HIS A 383 20.57 22.04 0.72
N SER A 384 21.88 22.00 0.47
CA SER A 384 22.85 22.92 1.08
C SER A 384 22.63 24.37 0.63
N ASP A 385 22.09 24.55 -0.57
CA ASP A 385 21.67 25.83 -1.15
C ASP A 385 20.65 26.57 -0.26
N LEU A 386 19.76 25.85 0.42
CA LEU A 386 18.75 26.45 1.32
C LEU A 386 19.32 27.10 2.59
N LEU A 387 20.62 26.93 2.86
CA LEU A 387 21.34 27.64 3.92
C LEU A 387 21.87 29.01 3.45
N GLN A 388 21.98 29.24 2.14
CA GLN A 388 22.55 30.48 1.62
C GLN A 388 21.51 31.62 1.63
N PRO A 389 21.89 32.84 2.05
CA PRO A 389 20.96 33.96 2.15
C PRO A 389 20.60 34.61 0.80
N VAL A 390 21.35 34.35 -0.27
CA VAL A 390 21.35 35.17 -1.49
C VAL A 390 20.31 34.72 -2.54
N VAL A 391 19.90 33.45 -2.54
CA VAL A 391 18.94 32.91 -3.54
C VAL A 391 17.75 32.29 -2.81
N ARG A 392 16.92 33.17 -2.23
CA ARG A 392 15.74 32.73 -1.47
C ARG A 392 14.52 32.69 -2.37
N ASP A 393 14.10 31.48 -2.68
CA ASP A 393 12.79 31.22 -3.23
C ASP A 393 11.74 31.54 -2.16
N THR A 394 11.07 32.69 -2.29
CA THR A 394 10.14 33.23 -1.27
C THR A 394 9.02 32.26 -0.95
N PHE A 395 8.54 31.52 -1.95
CA PHE A 395 7.55 30.47 -1.72
C PHE A 395 8.07 29.40 -0.75
N ILE A 396 9.30 28.93 -0.93
CA ILE A 396 9.87 27.88 -0.06
C ILE A 396 10.08 28.43 1.35
N GLU A 397 10.59 29.66 1.48
CA GLU A 397 10.80 30.32 2.76
C GLU A 397 9.50 30.45 3.56
N ASP A 398 8.44 30.94 2.93
CA ASP A 398 7.17 31.17 3.58
C ASP A 398 6.46 29.85 3.89
N ARG A 399 6.40 28.94 2.91
CA ARG A 399 5.65 27.69 3.04
C ARG A 399 6.32 26.70 3.98
N PHE A 400 7.66 26.65 4.01
CA PHE A 400 8.43 25.69 4.80
C PHE A 400 9.26 26.36 5.90
N LYS A 401 8.81 27.53 6.40
CA LYS A 401 9.50 28.31 7.44
C LYS A 401 9.91 27.47 8.65
N GLY A 402 9.02 26.61 9.15
CA GLY A 402 9.30 25.74 10.30
C GLY A 402 10.43 24.75 10.01
N LEU A 403 10.36 24.03 8.89
CA LEU A 403 11.40 23.10 8.45
C LEU A 403 12.75 23.80 8.24
N LEU A 404 12.77 24.94 7.55
CA LEU A 404 14.00 25.69 7.29
C LEU A 404 14.58 26.28 8.58
N GLY A 405 13.74 26.75 9.50
CA GLY A 405 14.14 27.22 10.82
C GLY A 405 14.87 26.13 11.61
N VAL A 406 14.29 24.93 11.66
CA VAL A 406 14.95 23.77 12.29
C VAL A 406 16.25 23.44 11.57
N TYR A 407 16.24 23.34 10.24
CA TYR A 407 17.44 23.00 9.47
C TYR A 407 18.61 23.98 9.70
N ARG A 408 18.34 25.28 9.64
CA ARG A 408 19.32 26.36 9.87
C ARG A 408 19.82 26.40 11.30
N THR A 409 19.01 25.95 12.26
CA THR A 409 19.40 25.86 13.68
C THR A 409 20.26 24.63 13.95
N ILE A 410 19.85 23.47 13.45
CA ILE A 410 20.45 22.18 13.79
C ILE A 410 21.74 21.92 13.00
N TRP A 411 21.84 22.38 11.75
CA TRP A 411 23.03 22.13 10.92
C TRP A 411 24.33 22.72 11.51
N PRO A 412 24.39 24.01 11.92
CA PRO A 412 25.59 24.57 12.56
C PRO A 412 25.95 23.86 13.87
N GLN A 413 24.96 23.44 14.65
CA GLN A 413 25.19 22.69 15.89
C GLN A 413 25.82 21.32 15.62
N TYR A 414 25.38 20.65 14.55
CA TYR A 414 26.01 19.42 14.09
C TYR A 414 27.46 19.63 13.65
N LEU A 415 27.76 20.69 12.87
CA LEU A 415 29.13 21.01 12.48
C LEU A 415 30.02 21.28 13.69
N HIS A 416 29.55 22.12 14.62
CA HIS A 416 30.27 22.42 15.85
C HIS A 416 30.52 21.15 16.70
N LEU A 417 29.53 20.26 16.81
CA LEU A 417 29.74 19.00 17.53
C LEU A 417 30.74 18.09 16.81
N ARG A 418 30.71 18.02 15.48
CA ARG A 418 31.63 17.19 14.70
C ARG A 418 33.07 17.68 14.80
N GLU A 419 33.27 18.99 14.79
CA GLU A 419 34.58 19.64 14.91
C GLU A 419 35.14 19.50 16.32
N THR A 420 34.34 19.85 17.34
CA THR A 420 34.81 19.79 18.73
C THR A 420 34.85 18.37 19.26
N GLN A 421 33.94 17.49 18.86
CA GLN A 421 33.76 16.16 19.47
C GLN A 421 33.57 16.22 20.99
N SER A 422 32.99 17.31 21.49
CA SER A 422 32.94 17.61 22.92
C SER A 422 32.21 16.57 23.78
N TRP A 423 31.33 15.78 23.17
CA TRP A 423 30.69 14.63 23.80
C TRP A 423 31.67 13.60 24.36
N LYS A 424 32.88 13.49 23.79
CA LYS A 424 33.90 12.52 24.23
C LYS A 424 34.41 12.79 25.64
N TRP A 425 34.41 14.04 26.11
CA TRP A 425 34.88 14.37 27.46
C TRP A 425 33.78 14.92 28.37
N ASN A 426 32.62 15.30 27.81
CA ASN A 426 31.49 15.79 28.59
C ASN A 426 30.58 14.66 29.13
N ILE A 427 30.71 13.44 28.60
CA ILE A 427 29.91 12.28 29.04
C ILE A 427 30.78 11.41 29.96
N PRO A 428 30.34 11.15 31.21
CA PRO A 428 31.13 10.37 32.15
C PRO A 428 31.23 8.89 31.74
N CYS A 429 32.28 8.22 32.21
CA CYS A 429 32.40 6.77 32.06
C CYS A 429 31.33 6.04 32.89
N ALA A 430 30.74 4.98 32.32
CA ALA A 430 29.75 4.16 33.00
C ALA A 430 30.36 3.21 34.05
N ASN A 431 31.65 2.86 33.92
CA ASN A 431 32.36 2.17 35.00
C ASN A 431 32.63 3.20 36.10
N ARG A 432 32.10 2.97 37.30
CA ARG A 432 32.27 3.85 38.47
C ARG A 432 33.22 3.25 39.51
N SER A 433 33.93 2.17 39.18
CA SER A 433 34.90 1.58 40.10
C SER A 433 35.99 2.60 40.43
N GLU A 434 36.17 2.89 41.72
CA GLU A 434 37.21 3.80 42.21
C GLU A 434 38.62 3.34 41.84
N SER A 435 38.81 2.03 41.63
CA SER A 435 40.07 1.43 41.23
C SER A 435 40.39 1.58 39.72
N ALA A 436 39.44 2.04 38.92
CA ALA A 436 39.61 2.15 37.48
C ALA A 436 40.37 3.43 37.11
N GLN A 437 41.46 3.29 36.36
CA GLN A 437 42.13 4.42 35.72
C GLN A 437 41.29 4.90 34.54
N HIS A 438 40.67 6.07 34.67
CA HIS A 438 39.82 6.66 33.64
C HIS A 438 40.62 7.50 32.64
N GLU A 439 40.32 7.31 31.35
CA GLU A 439 40.82 8.14 30.26
C GLU A 439 39.86 9.32 30.01
N PRO A 440 40.34 10.45 29.46
CA PRO A 440 39.51 11.65 29.26
C PRO A 440 38.45 11.49 28.16
N ASN A 441 38.65 10.55 27.22
CA ASN A 441 37.77 10.37 26.05
C ASN A 441 36.94 9.12 26.18
N VAL A 442 35.62 9.24 26.10
CA VAL A 442 34.69 8.12 26.10
C VAL A 442 34.28 7.67 24.70
N ARG A 443 33.89 6.40 24.60
CA ARG A 443 33.27 5.76 23.44
C ARG A 443 31.94 5.16 23.88
N ALA A 444 30.89 5.41 23.11
CA ALA A 444 29.62 4.77 23.35
C ALA A 444 29.70 3.26 23.09
N CYS A 445 28.87 2.48 23.80
CA CYS A 445 28.65 1.08 23.49
C CYS A 445 28.11 0.96 22.05
N ALA A 446 28.88 0.31 21.17
CA ALA A 446 28.54 0.19 19.74
C ALA A 446 27.22 -0.55 19.46
N GLN A 447 26.72 -1.33 20.43
CA GLN A 447 25.54 -2.17 20.27
C GLN A 447 24.25 -1.46 20.71
N CYS A 448 24.25 -0.83 21.89
CA CYS A 448 23.06 -0.21 22.46
C CYS A 448 23.12 1.32 22.51
N GLY A 449 24.30 1.95 22.44
CA GLY A 449 24.47 3.41 22.55
C GLY A 449 23.99 4.03 23.87
N ARG A 450 23.68 3.23 24.91
CA ARG A 450 23.14 3.71 26.20
C ARG A 450 24.21 4.15 27.19
N VAL A 451 25.39 3.55 27.12
CA VAL A 451 26.48 3.75 28.08
C VAL A 451 27.77 4.07 27.35
N PHE A 452 28.67 4.76 28.03
CA PHE A 452 29.91 5.27 27.48
C PHE A 452 31.10 4.81 28.32
N TYR A 453 32.21 4.49 27.67
CA TYR A 453 33.40 3.93 28.29
C TYR A 453 34.64 4.69 27.87
N CYS A 454 35.45 5.12 28.83
CA CYS A 454 36.73 5.76 28.53
C CYS A 454 37.75 4.79 27.93
N SER A 455 37.67 3.50 28.28
CA SER A 455 38.60 2.48 27.79
C SER A 455 37.92 1.12 27.57
N LYS A 456 38.57 0.23 26.80
CA LYS A 456 38.12 -1.17 26.64
C LYS A 456 38.13 -1.94 27.95
N ARG A 457 39.03 -1.59 28.88
CA ARG A 457 39.09 -2.18 30.22
C ARG A 457 37.84 -1.86 31.02
N CYS A 458 37.49 -0.58 31.12
CA CYS A 458 36.28 -0.14 31.81
C CYS A 458 35.02 -0.73 31.19
N GLN A 459 34.99 -0.88 29.85
CA GLN A 459 33.91 -1.60 29.17
C GLN A 459 33.82 -3.05 29.62
N ARG A 460 34.92 -3.81 29.66
CA ARG A 460 34.91 -5.23 30.04
C ARG A 460 34.50 -5.46 31.49
N GLU A 461 34.99 -4.61 32.40
CA GLU A 461 34.65 -4.67 33.83
C GLU A 461 33.16 -4.45 34.04
N HIS A 462 32.63 -3.29 33.62
CA HIS A 462 31.20 -2.99 33.73
C HIS A 462 30.32 -3.96 32.91
N TRP A 463 30.83 -4.49 31.79
CA TRP A 463 30.12 -5.51 31.01
C TRP A 463 29.89 -6.79 31.81
N ARG A 464 30.92 -7.29 32.51
CA ARG A 464 30.81 -8.51 33.32
C ARG A 464 29.95 -8.30 34.55
N GLU A 465 30.09 -7.14 35.19
CA GLU A 465 29.38 -6.81 36.42
C GLU A 465 27.88 -6.63 36.20
N LYS A 466 27.48 -5.89 35.16
CA LYS A 466 26.07 -5.49 34.99
C LYS A 466 25.61 -5.32 33.55
N HIS A 467 26.38 -4.64 32.70
CA HIS A 467 25.85 -4.16 31.42
C HIS A 467 25.47 -5.31 30.46
N ARG A 468 26.06 -6.50 30.58
CA ARG A 468 25.71 -7.65 29.74
C ARG A 468 24.20 -7.98 29.78
N GLU A 469 23.58 -7.85 30.94
CA GLU A 469 22.17 -8.19 31.18
C GLU A 469 21.25 -7.05 30.72
N GLU A 470 21.69 -5.80 30.86
CA GLU A 470 20.93 -4.61 30.47
C GLU A 470 21.09 -4.21 28.99
N CYS A 471 22.10 -4.75 28.31
CA CYS A 471 22.45 -4.32 26.96
C CYS A 471 21.39 -4.77 25.94
N THR A 472 20.71 -3.81 25.33
CA THR A 472 19.72 -4.05 24.27
C THR A 472 20.35 -4.37 22.91
N ARG A 473 21.47 -5.09 22.86
CA ARG A 473 22.23 -5.36 21.62
C ARG A 473 21.37 -6.01 20.53
N SER A 474 20.42 -6.87 20.91
CA SER A 474 19.48 -7.55 20.00
C SER A 474 18.49 -6.58 19.35
N TYR A 475 18.27 -5.43 19.97
CA TYR A 475 17.34 -4.39 19.52
C TYR A 475 18.07 -3.15 18.99
N GLY A 476 19.39 -3.18 18.82
CA GLY A 476 20.18 -2.06 18.32
C GLY A 476 20.23 -0.84 19.24
N ILE A 477 20.63 0.31 18.67
CA ILE A 477 20.81 1.56 19.42
C ILE A 477 19.51 1.99 20.09
N TRP A 478 19.58 2.15 21.41
CA TRP A 478 18.49 2.47 22.34
C TRP A 478 17.27 1.53 22.29
N GLY A 479 17.35 0.41 21.56
CA GLY A 479 16.25 -0.51 21.35
C GLY A 479 15.40 -0.24 20.10
N TYR A 480 15.79 0.72 19.25
CA TYR A 480 15.01 1.11 18.07
C TYR A 480 15.26 0.27 16.81
N ARG A 481 15.78 -0.94 16.95
CA ARG A 481 15.93 -1.97 15.89
C ARG A 481 16.59 -1.46 14.60
N GLY A 482 17.59 -0.60 14.72
CA GLY A 482 18.32 -0.01 13.59
C GLY A 482 17.69 1.25 12.99
N GLN A 483 16.65 1.82 13.61
CA GLN A 483 16.12 3.14 13.23
C GLN A 483 17.07 4.27 13.59
N LEU A 484 17.93 4.10 14.59
CA LEU A 484 18.94 5.09 14.94
C LEU A 484 20.33 4.51 14.70
N THR A 485 21.20 5.32 14.10
CA THR A 485 22.64 5.08 14.13
C THR A 485 23.21 5.55 15.46
N LEU A 486 24.43 5.10 15.78
CA LEU A 486 25.11 5.59 16.99
C LEU A 486 25.38 7.10 16.92
N GLU A 487 25.69 7.61 15.72
CA GLU A 487 25.90 9.04 15.48
C GLU A 487 24.61 9.84 15.75
N ASP A 488 23.45 9.32 15.35
CA ASP A 488 22.15 9.94 15.67
C ASP A 488 21.94 10.03 17.19
N ALA A 489 22.18 8.94 17.91
CA ALA A 489 22.00 8.87 19.37
C ALA A 489 22.93 9.85 20.12
N VAL A 490 24.22 9.88 19.76
CA VAL A 490 25.19 10.81 20.36
C VAL A 490 24.79 12.26 20.10
N PHE A 491 24.38 12.59 18.88
CA PHE A 491 23.94 13.95 18.57
C PHE A 491 22.68 14.34 19.33
N CYS A 492 21.69 13.45 19.45
CA CYS A 492 20.49 13.70 20.26
C CYS A 492 20.83 13.97 21.73
N ILE A 493 21.77 13.22 22.33
CA ILE A 493 22.23 13.48 23.71
C ILE A 493 22.82 14.89 23.80
N MET A 494 23.65 15.27 22.85
CA MET A 494 24.32 16.58 22.86
C MET A 494 23.36 17.73 22.63
N LEU A 495 22.39 17.56 21.73
CA LEU A 495 21.33 18.53 21.52
C LEU A 495 20.50 18.71 22.80
N ALA A 496 20.14 17.61 23.47
CA ALA A 496 19.43 17.66 24.75
C ALA A 496 20.25 18.38 25.84
N GLN A 497 21.55 18.07 25.97
CA GLN A 497 22.44 18.77 26.91
C GLN A 497 22.55 20.26 26.60
N TYR A 498 22.63 20.63 25.32
CA TYR A 498 22.67 22.03 24.89
C TYR A 498 21.37 22.76 25.26
N SER A 499 20.21 22.18 24.96
CA SER A 499 18.91 22.73 25.33
C SER A 499 18.77 22.88 26.85
N LEU A 500 19.14 21.85 27.63
CA LEU A 500 19.11 21.89 29.10
C LEU A 500 20.01 23.00 29.68
N ARG A 501 21.15 23.28 29.05
CA ARG A 501 22.05 24.37 29.49
C ARG A 501 21.49 25.74 29.13
N ARG A 502 20.97 25.90 27.91
CA ARG A 502 20.38 27.14 27.42
C ARG A 502 19.16 27.54 28.26
N ASP A 503 18.28 26.58 28.52
CA ASP A 503 16.98 26.81 29.14
C ASP A 503 17.01 26.51 30.66
N ARG A 504 18.21 26.35 31.25
CA ARG A 504 18.42 25.89 32.63
C ARG A 504 17.62 26.71 33.65
N ASN A 505 17.62 28.04 33.51
CA ASN A 505 16.94 28.92 34.45
C ASN A 505 15.42 28.81 34.34
N GLN A 506 14.89 28.74 33.12
CA GLN A 506 13.47 28.54 32.88
C GLN A 506 13.00 27.18 33.42
N ILE A 507 13.71 26.09 33.09
CA ILE A 507 13.39 24.75 33.58
C ILE A 507 13.43 24.71 35.12
N LYS A 508 14.42 25.37 35.74
CA LYS A 508 14.51 25.46 37.20
C LYS A 508 13.29 26.18 37.79
N GLN A 509 12.85 27.27 37.17
CA GLN A 509 11.68 28.02 37.60
C GLN A 509 10.40 27.17 37.50
N GLU A 510 10.13 26.57 36.34
CA GLU A 510 8.95 25.71 36.11
C GLU A 510 8.91 24.52 37.09
N LEU A 511 10.06 23.88 37.34
CA LEU A 511 10.14 22.81 38.34
C LEU A 511 9.85 23.31 39.77
N THR A 512 10.29 24.52 40.10
CA THR A 512 10.05 25.11 41.43
C THR A 512 8.56 25.44 41.62
N GLU A 513 7.91 25.96 40.59
CA GLU A 513 6.47 26.23 40.56
C GLU A 513 5.67 24.93 40.74
N ARG A 514 5.93 23.89 39.92
CA ARG A 514 5.24 22.59 40.03
C ARG A 514 5.48 21.87 41.35
N MET A 515 6.68 21.97 41.91
CA MET A 515 6.95 21.42 43.24
C MET A 515 6.20 22.16 44.34
N SER A 516 5.91 23.46 44.15
CA SER A 516 5.12 24.24 45.10
C SER A 516 3.64 23.90 45.00
N GLU A 517 3.11 23.73 43.78
CA GLU A 517 1.74 23.24 43.52
C GLU A 517 1.52 21.86 44.15
N TRP A 518 2.41 20.90 43.89
CA TRP A 518 2.30 19.55 44.44
C TRP A 518 2.34 19.52 45.99
N LYS A 519 3.12 20.41 46.61
CA LYS A 519 3.14 20.55 48.08
C LYS A 519 1.84 21.13 48.62
N ALA A 520 1.23 22.08 47.91
CA ALA A 520 -0.06 22.65 48.31
C ALA A 520 -1.18 21.61 48.21
N GLU A 521 -1.21 20.82 47.13
CA GLU A 521 -2.15 19.69 46.94
C GLU A 521 -1.98 18.65 48.05
N SER A 522 -0.74 18.23 48.33
CA SER A 522 -0.44 17.22 49.36
C SER A 522 -0.69 17.71 50.79
N SER A 523 -0.82 19.01 51.02
CA SER A 523 -1.15 19.58 52.35
C SER A 523 -2.65 19.81 52.53
N SER A 524 -3.43 19.68 51.46
CA SER A 524 -4.89 19.81 51.47
C SER A 524 -5.62 18.46 51.61
N GLU A 525 -4.91 17.35 51.44
CA GLU A 525 -5.30 15.99 51.83
C GLU A 525 -4.89 15.69 53.27
#